data_AF-A0A819W4L8-F1
#
_entry.id   AF-A0A819W4L8-F1
#
_cell.length_a   1.000
_cell.length_b   1.000
_cell.length_c   1.000
_cell.angle_alpha   90.00
_cell.angle_beta   90.00
_cell.angle_gamma   90.00
#
_symmetry.space_group_name_H-M   'P 1'
#
loop_
_entity.id
_entity.type
_entity.pdbx_description
1 polymer ?
#
loop_
_entity_poly.entity_id
_entity_poly.type
_entity_poly.pdbx_seq_one_letter_code
_entity_poly.pdbx_strand_id
1 'polypeptide(L)'
;MLSDLLTSLSSNPYFGAGAGLIGIGTALAILRRSSQYGLIFFRRQFMITLEVPNNDISYSWLLQWISHQLRDSSRHLSARTTLIKNDDPASRIHASYTFVPSVGTHYFRYRGKFIKVERTREQMINSGVPFESVQLTAFGQDRQIYIDMLEKARDAALLANEGKTLVYVPTINDWRLFGHPRRKRPLNSVILDKGILESLINDVEHFLSNPAWYIDRGIPYRRGYLLYGPPGSGKTSAIMALAGF
;
A
#
# COMPACT_ATOMS: atom_id res chain seq x y z
N MET A 1 6.14 47.07 50.58
CA MET A 1 7.32 46.96 49.69
C MET A 1 6.93 46.55 48.26
N LEU A 2 6.49 45.32 47.98
CA LEU A 2 6.04 44.92 46.62
C LEU A 2 4.73 45.60 46.19
N SER A 3 3.79 45.77 47.14
CA SER A 3 2.53 46.49 46.95
C SER A 3 2.75 47.97 46.61
N ASP A 4 3.72 48.61 47.27
CA ASP A 4 4.02 50.04 47.12
C ASP A 4 4.77 50.36 45.82
N LEU A 5 5.57 49.40 45.32
CA LEU A 5 6.19 49.48 44.01
C LEU A 5 5.15 49.29 42.89
N LEU A 6 4.19 48.37 43.07
CA LEU A 6 3.09 48.17 42.12
C LEU A 6 2.19 49.40 42.00
N THR A 7 1.86 50.07 43.12
CA THR A 7 1.07 51.30 43.11
C THR A 7 1.83 52.46 42.47
N SER A 8 3.13 52.64 42.74
CA SER A 8 3.93 53.72 42.12
C SER A 8 4.21 53.51 40.63
N LEU A 9 4.31 52.25 40.18
CA LEU A 9 4.42 51.90 38.75
C LEU A 9 3.09 52.07 38.02
N SER A 10 1.95 51.78 38.67
CA SER A 10 0.61 51.96 38.09
C SER A 10 0.20 53.42 37.88
N SER A 11 0.78 54.36 38.66
CA SER A 11 0.49 55.78 38.54
C SER A 11 1.19 56.48 37.36
N ASN A 12 2.09 55.79 36.64
CA ASN A 12 2.82 56.38 35.51
C ASN A 12 2.18 55.96 34.16
N PRO A 13 1.59 56.90 33.39
CA PRO A 13 0.90 56.59 32.14
C PRO A 13 1.78 55.90 31.08
N TYR A 14 3.10 56.14 31.10
CA TYR A 14 4.03 55.45 30.19
C TYR A 14 4.28 53.98 30.60
N PHE A 15 4.18 53.66 31.89
CA PHE A 15 4.31 52.29 32.40
C PHE A 15 3.05 51.46 32.16
N GLY A 16 1.87 52.09 32.17
CA GLY A 16 0.60 51.47 31.78
C GLY A 16 0.60 50.95 30.33
N ALA A 17 1.25 51.68 29.41
CA ALA A 17 1.42 51.23 28.02
C ALA A 17 2.36 50.01 27.90
N GLY A 18 3.45 49.97 28.67
CA GLY A 18 4.37 48.83 28.71
C GLY A 18 3.75 47.58 29.35
N ALA A 19 3.03 47.74 30.45
CA ALA A 19 2.28 46.65 31.10
C ALA A 19 1.16 46.11 30.19
N GLY A 20 0.48 46.98 29.44
CA GLY A 20 -0.52 46.60 28.45
C GLY A 20 0.06 45.73 27.33
N LEU A 21 1.23 46.09 26.79
CA LEU A 21 1.93 45.30 25.77
C LEU A 21 2.35 43.91 26.29
N ILE A 22 2.85 43.84 27.53
CA ILE A 22 3.20 42.55 28.17
C ILE A 22 1.92 41.70 28.40
N GLY A 23 0.82 42.31 28.83
CA GLY A 23 -0.46 41.62 29.01
C GLY A 23 -1.01 41.06 27.68
N ILE A 24 -0.99 41.86 26.62
CA ILE A 24 -1.41 41.41 25.27
C ILE A 24 -0.46 40.32 24.75
N GLY A 25 0.85 40.48 24.94
CA GLY A 25 1.85 39.49 24.54
C GLY A 25 1.67 38.14 25.25
N THR A 26 1.44 38.16 26.56
CA THR A 26 1.18 36.93 27.35
C THR A 26 -0.15 36.29 26.96
N ALA A 27 -1.21 37.07 26.76
CA ALA A 27 -2.49 36.58 26.27
C ALA A 27 -2.36 35.91 24.89
N LEU A 28 -1.71 36.56 23.93
CA LEU A 28 -1.45 36.00 22.59
C LEU A 28 -0.59 34.72 22.66
N ALA A 29 0.41 34.68 23.52
CA ALA A 29 1.24 33.49 23.71
C ALA A 29 0.43 32.31 24.28
N ILE A 30 -0.46 32.56 25.25
CA ILE A 30 -1.37 31.55 25.81
C ILE A 30 -2.37 31.09 24.75
N LEU A 31 -2.94 32.00 23.96
CA LEU A 31 -3.87 31.69 22.86
C LEU A 31 -3.22 30.82 21.79
N ARG A 32 -1.97 31.14 21.42
CA ARG A 32 -1.19 30.33 20.46
C ARG A 32 -0.88 28.94 21.00
N ARG A 33 -0.51 28.80 22.27
CA ARG A 33 -0.25 27.48 22.86
C ARG A 33 -1.52 26.66 23.01
N SER A 34 -2.59 27.26 23.55
CA SER A 34 -3.88 26.58 23.74
C SER A 34 -4.49 26.13 22.41
N SER A 35 -4.42 26.94 21.35
CA SER A 35 -4.87 26.52 20.02
C SER A 35 -4.06 25.35 19.44
N GLN A 36 -2.73 25.34 19.64
CA GLN A 36 -1.90 24.19 19.24
C GLN A 36 -2.28 22.91 19.98
N TYR A 37 -2.44 22.97 21.31
CA TYR A 37 -2.88 21.82 22.11
C TYR A 37 -4.30 21.38 21.74
N GLY A 38 -5.21 22.32 21.51
CA GLY A 38 -6.58 22.05 21.09
C GLY A 38 -6.64 21.31 19.75
N LEU A 39 -5.83 21.72 18.77
CA LEU A 39 -5.73 21.02 17.48
C LEU A 39 -5.14 19.62 17.61
N ILE A 40 -4.13 19.42 18.47
CA ILE A 40 -3.55 18.10 18.73
C ILE A 40 -4.59 17.19 19.40
N PHE A 41 -5.29 17.70 20.42
CA PHE A 41 -6.36 16.98 21.11
C PHE A 41 -7.47 16.61 20.13
N PHE A 42 -7.89 17.55 19.28
CA PHE A 42 -8.91 17.32 18.27
C PHE A 42 -8.51 16.21 17.28
N ARG A 43 -7.28 16.26 16.75
CA ARG A 43 -6.77 15.20 15.87
C ARG A 43 -6.72 13.85 16.55
N ARG A 44 -6.31 13.78 17.82
CA ARG A 44 -6.20 12.51 18.55
C ARG A 44 -7.57 11.90 18.91
N GLN A 45 -8.56 12.73 19.21
CA GLN A 45 -9.85 12.25 19.72
C GLN A 45 -10.90 12.06 18.63
N PHE A 46 -10.86 12.87 17.57
CA PHE A 46 -11.90 12.90 16.54
C PHE A 46 -11.44 12.43 15.16
N MET A 47 -10.16 12.08 14.99
CA MET A 47 -9.65 11.52 13.74
C MET A 47 -9.03 10.15 13.98
N ILE A 48 -9.15 9.29 12.97
CA ILE A 48 -8.36 8.06 12.87
C ILE A 48 -7.35 8.22 11.77
N THR A 49 -6.19 7.61 11.98
CA THR A 49 -5.07 7.55 11.03
C THR A 49 -4.71 6.09 10.79
N LEU A 50 -4.73 5.66 9.52
CA LEU A 50 -4.12 4.40 9.10
C LEU A 50 -2.76 4.71 8.45
N GLU A 51 -1.70 4.05 8.89
CA GLU A 51 -0.39 4.12 8.25
C GLU A 51 -0.09 2.80 7.54
N VAL A 52 0.30 2.89 6.26
CA VAL A 52 0.74 1.75 5.46
C VAL A 52 2.18 2.01 4.99
N PRO A 53 3.18 1.26 5.48
CA PRO A 53 4.57 1.41 5.07
C PRO A 53 4.84 0.72 3.72
N ASN A 54 5.88 1.13 3.02
CA ASN A 54 6.30 0.54 1.74
C ASN A 54 6.73 -0.94 1.82
N ASN A 55 7.06 -1.44 3.01
CA ASN A 55 7.36 -2.86 3.25
C ASN A 55 6.12 -3.75 3.23
N ASP A 56 4.92 -3.17 3.34
CA ASP A 56 3.66 -3.92 3.28
C ASP A 56 3.23 -4.15 1.83
N ILE A 57 2.75 -5.36 1.51
CA ILE A 57 2.24 -5.74 0.19
C ILE A 57 1.09 -4.79 -0.25
N SER A 58 0.23 -4.43 0.70
CA SER A 58 -0.94 -3.59 0.49
C SER A 58 -0.60 -2.16 0.07
N TYR A 59 0.62 -1.68 0.31
CA TYR A 59 1.08 -0.35 -0.10
C TYR A 59 0.91 -0.12 -1.61
N SER A 60 1.33 -1.11 -2.40
CA SER A 60 1.28 -1.02 -3.86
C SER A 60 -0.14 -0.98 -4.39
N TRP A 61 -1.02 -1.82 -3.83
CA TRP A 61 -2.43 -1.92 -4.18
C TRP A 61 -3.19 -0.65 -3.78
N LEU A 62 -2.97 -0.18 -2.56
CA LEU A 62 -3.63 0.99 -2.01
C LEU A 62 -3.27 2.24 -2.81
N LEU A 63 -1.99 2.45 -3.14
CA LEU A 63 -1.57 3.59 -3.96
C LEU A 63 -2.17 3.58 -5.37
N GLN A 64 -2.25 2.41 -6.00
CA GLN A 64 -2.85 2.27 -7.32
C GLN A 64 -4.36 2.52 -7.27
N TRP A 65 -5.05 2.01 -6.25
CA TRP A 65 -6.48 2.26 -6.05
C TRP A 65 -6.77 3.74 -5.75
N ILE A 66 -5.97 4.36 -4.88
CA ILE A 66 -6.06 5.80 -4.58
C ILE A 66 -5.80 6.63 -5.83
N SER A 67 -4.86 6.26 -6.71
CA SER A 67 -4.59 7.04 -7.93
C SER A 67 -5.79 7.06 -8.87
N HIS A 68 -6.56 5.97 -8.96
CA HIS A 68 -7.83 5.94 -9.67
C HIS A 68 -8.88 6.85 -9.01
N GLN A 69 -8.96 6.85 -7.69
CA GLN A 69 -9.92 7.69 -6.95
C GLN A 69 -9.58 9.19 -7.00
N LEU A 70 -8.29 9.52 -7.12
CA LEU A 70 -7.76 10.88 -7.16
C LEU A 70 -7.59 11.43 -8.58
N ARG A 71 -8.03 10.72 -9.62
CA ARG A 71 -7.75 11.05 -11.03
C ARG A 71 -8.06 12.51 -11.40
N ASP A 72 -9.12 13.07 -10.82
CA ASP A 72 -9.57 14.44 -11.13
C ASP A 72 -9.15 15.48 -10.06
N SER A 73 -8.64 15.03 -8.90
CA SER A 73 -8.36 15.91 -7.74
C SER A 73 -6.88 16.05 -7.39
N SER A 74 -6.03 15.09 -7.76
CA SER A 74 -4.60 15.18 -7.47
C SER A 74 -3.89 16.14 -8.42
N ARG A 75 -3.30 17.19 -7.85
CA ARG A 75 -2.49 18.17 -8.58
C ARG A 75 -1.00 17.82 -8.62
N HIS A 76 -0.55 16.87 -7.79
CA HIS A 76 0.86 16.47 -7.72
C HIS A 76 0.99 14.97 -7.99
N LEU A 77 1.69 14.64 -9.07
CA LEU A 77 1.80 13.28 -9.59
C LEU A 77 3.25 12.83 -9.58
N SER A 78 3.46 11.54 -9.31
CA SER A 78 4.72 10.84 -9.45
C SER A 78 4.53 9.75 -10.49
N ALA A 79 5.45 9.66 -11.45
CA ALA A 79 5.42 8.61 -12.46
C ALA A 79 6.06 7.34 -11.92
N ARG A 80 5.33 6.22 -12.00
CA ARG A 80 5.85 4.87 -11.81
C ARG A 80 6.04 4.24 -13.18
N THR A 81 7.29 4.02 -13.55
CA THR A 81 7.66 3.37 -14.82
C THR A 81 7.91 1.90 -14.59
N THR A 82 7.14 1.05 -15.24
CA THR A 82 7.37 -0.39 -15.29
C THR A 82 7.99 -0.74 -16.63
N LEU A 83 9.28 -1.09 -16.62
CA LEU A 83 10.02 -1.49 -17.82
C LEU A 83 9.79 -2.97 -18.12
N ILE A 84 9.13 -3.26 -19.23
CA ILE A 84 8.94 -4.60 -19.77
C ILE A 84 10.14 -4.90 -20.67
N LYS A 85 11.12 -5.62 -20.11
CA LYS A 85 12.20 -6.24 -20.89
C LYS A 85 11.73 -7.65 -21.24
N ASN A 86 11.59 -7.94 -22.53
CA ASN A 86 11.48 -9.33 -22.97
C ASN A 86 12.90 -9.92 -23.01
N ASP A 87 13.02 -11.23 -22.82
CA ASP A 87 14.30 -11.94 -22.75
C ASP A 87 15.09 -11.90 -24.08
N ASP A 88 14.48 -11.45 -25.17
CA ASP A 88 15.13 -11.33 -26.48
C ASP A 88 15.97 -10.03 -26.58
N PRO A 89 17.28 -10.12 -26.89
CA PRO A 89 18.18 -8.96 -26.98
C PRO A 89 17.82 -7.97 -28.11
N ALA A 90 16.98 -8.37 -29.06
CA ALA A 90 16.46 -7.52 -30.15
C ALA A 90 15.07 -6.94 -29.87
N SER A 91 14.44 -7.26 -28.73
CA SER A 91 13.08 -6.81 -28.42
C SER A 91 13.04 -5.33 -28.03
N ARG A 92 12.02 -4.62 -28.51
CA ARG A 92 11.79 -3.22 -28.14
C ARG A 92 11.45 -3.10 -26.66
N ILE A 93 12.10 -2.17 -25.96
CA ILE A 93 11.80 -1.86 -24.57
C ILE A 93 10.38 -1.27 -24.50
N HIS A 94 9.44 -2.00 -23.91
CA HIS A 94 8.09 -1.48 -23.66
C HIS A 94 8.03 -0.89 -22.25
N ALA A 95 7.85 0.42 -22.15
CA ALA A 95 7.64 1.11 -20.88
C ALA A 95 6.16 1.38 -20.69
N SER A 96 5.59 0.91 -19.58
CA SER A 96 4.28 1.34 -19.10
C SER A 96 4.45 2.39 -18.02
N TYR A 97 3.65 3.45 -18.09
CA TYR A 97 3.69 4.58 -17.16
C TYR A 97 2.38 4.62 -16.38
N THR A 98 2.47 4.48 -15.07
CA THR A 98 1.33 4.65 -14.16
C THR A 98 1.58 5.89 -13.31
N PHE A 99 0.60 6.79 -13.26
CA PHE A 99 0.66 7.96 -12.39
C PHE A 99 0.12 7.61 -11.02
N VAL A 100 0.88 7.94 -9.98
CA VAL A 100 0.49 7.80 -8.57
C VAL A 100 0.62 9.15 -7.86
N PRO A 101 -0.07 9.38 -6.73
CA PRO A 101 0.09 10.62 -5.97
C PRO A 101 1.55 10.81 -5.55
N SER A 102 2.10 12.01 -5.74
CA SER A 102 3.45 12.33 -5.29
C SER A 102 3.55 12.36 -3.76
N VAL A 103 4.78 12.45 -3.25
CA VAL A 103 5.04 12.80 -1.84
C VAL A 103 4.33 14.13 -1.53
N GLY A 104 3.66 14.22 -0.39
CA GLY A 104 2.84 15.36 0.01
C GLY A 104 1.44 14.97 0.48
N THR A 105 0.58 15.98 0.64
CA THR A 105 -0.80 15.82 1.09
C THR A 105 -1.79 15.93 -0.06
N HIS A 106 -2.74 14.99 -0.13
CA HIS A 106 -3.84 14.91 -1.09
C HIS A 106 -5.16 14.70 -0.34
N TYR A 107 -6.28 15.02 -0.98
CA TYR A 107 -7.60 14.85 -0.41
C TYR A 107 -8.55 14.23 -1.42
N PHE A 108 -9.35 13.27 -0.97
CA PHE A 108 -10.47 12.75 -1.75
C PHE A 108 -11.67 12.46 -0.85
N ARG A 109 -12.84 12.30 -1.50
CA ARG A 109 -14.07 11.92 -0.82
C ARG A 109 -14.34 10.44 -1.05
N TYR A 110 -14.66 9.71 0.02
CA TYR A 110 -15.00 8.29 -0.02
C TYR A 110 -16.14 7.98 0.95
N ARG A 111 -17.20 7.32 0.45
CA ARG A 111 -18.42 7.02 1.24
C ARG A 111 -18.93 8.22 2.05
N GLY A 112 -18.94 9.40 1.43
CA GLY A 112 -19.40 10.65 2.05
C GLY A 112 -18.40 11.34 2.98
N LYS A 113 -17.27 10.69 3.37
CA LYS A 113 -16.24 11.24 4.26
C LYS A 113 -15.05 11.80 3.48
N PHE A 114 -14.45 12.87 3.99
CA PHE A 114 -13.19 13.41 3.47
C PHE A 114 -12.01 12.64 4.06
N ILE A 115 -11.14 12.14 3.19
CA ILE A 115 -9.92 11.42 3.55
C ILE A 115 -8.74 12.25 3.10
N LYS A 116 -7.88 12.59 4.07
CA LYS A 116 -6.55 13.15 3.82
C LYS A 116 -5.58 12.00 3.58
N VAL A 117 -4.88 12.02 2.46
CA VAL A 117 -3.78 11.11 2.13
C VAL A 117 -2.48 11.88 2.26
N GLU A 118 -1.58 11.42 3.11
CA GLU A 118 -0.27 12.02 3.27
C GLU A 118 0.79 10.98 2.96
N ARG A 119 1.53 11.17 1.87
CA ARG A 119 2.67 10.32 1.50
C ARG A 119 3.94 11.00 1.97
N THR A 120 4.67 10.36 2.85
CA THR A 120 5.96 10.84 3.37
C THR A 120 7.07 9.93 2.85
N ARG A 121 8.25 10.52 2.69
CA ARG A 121 9.47 9.82 2.31
C ARG A 121 10.56 10.27 3.26
N GLU A 122 11.09 9.34 4.05
CA GLU A 122 12.20 9.62 4.95
C GLU A 122 13.52 9.52 4.18
N GLN A 123 14.40 10.49 4.41
CA GLN A 123 15.75 10.46 3.87
C GLN A 123 16.58 9.49 4.73
N MET A 124 16.90 8.32 4.17
CA MET A 124 17.83 7.40 4.82
C MET A 124 19.28 7.85 4.61
N ILE A 125 20.08 7.74 5.67
CA ILE A 125 21.48 8.16 5.70
C ILE A 125 22.40 7.10 5.06
N ASN A 126 21.99 5.81 4.96
CA ASN A 126 22.91 4.71 4.60
C ASN A 126 22.30 3.54 3.78
N SER A 127 21.11 3.65 3.18
CA SER A 127 20.52 2.53 2.41
C SER A 127 19.80 2.99 1.14
N GLY A 128 20.00 2.24 0.06
CA GLY A 128 19.68 2.65 -1.32
C GLY A 128 18.20 2.73 -1.70
N VAL A 129 17.27 2.41 -0.78
CA VAL A 129 15.83 2.66 -0.98
C VAL A 129 15.30 3.41 0.25
N PRO A 130 14.80 4.64 0.08
CA PRO A 130 14.25 5.41 1.17
C PRO A 130 12.93 4.80 1.66
N PHE A 131 12.72 4.87 2.97
CA PHE A 131 11.47 4.46 3.57
C PHE A 131 10.36 5.43 3.15
N GLU A 132 9.25 4.88 2.68
CA GLU A 132 8.07 5.64 2.30
C GLU A 132 6.87 5.08 3.07
N SER A 133 6.00 5.95 3.56
CA SER A 133 4.72 5.54 4.15
C SER A 133 3.58 6.40 3.62
N VAL A 134 2.38 5.82 3.60
CA VAL A 134 1.15 6.51 3.25
C VAL A 134 0.24 6.51 4.47
N GLN A 135 -0.14 7.71 4.90
CA GLN A 135 -1.04 7.94 6.02
C GLN A 135 -2.41 8.39 5.52
N LEU A 136 -3.46 7.69 5.92
CA LEU A 136 -4.85 8.01 5.60
C LEU A 136 -5.56 8.51 6.85
N THR A 137 -5.87 9.80 6.88
CA THR A 137 -6.59 10.44 8.00
C THR A 137 -8.02 10.73 7.60
N ALA A 138 -8.99 10.26 8.40
CA ALA A 138 -10.40 10.53 8.20
C ALA A 138 -11.04 11.02 9.52
N PHE A 139 -12.12 11.79 9.40
CA PHE A 139 -12.91 12.20 10.55
C PHE A 139 -13.80 11.07 11.06
N GLY A 140 -13.88 10.93 12.38
CA GLY A 140 -14.69 9.92 13.08
C GLY A 140 -13.87 8.74 13.62
N GLN A 141 -14.58 7.77 14.21
CA GLN A 141 -13.99 6.61 14.89
C GLN A 141 -14.21 5.27 14.15
N ASP A 142 -14.77 5.34 12.94
CA ASP A 142 -15.15 4.18 12.17
C ASP A 142 -13.96 3.59 11.41
N ARG A 143 -13.43 2.46 11.91
CA ARG A 143 -12.32 1.72 11.30
C ARG A 143 -12.74 0.94 10.06
N GLN A 144 -14.03 0.64 9.89
CA GLN A 144 -14.53 -0.18 8.79
C GLN A 144 -14.30 0.49 7.44
N ILE A 145 -14.24 1.81 7.39
CA ILE A 145 -13.89 2.55 6.17
C ILE A 145 -12.53 2.11 5.61
N TYR A 146 -11.54 1.91 6.48
CA TYR A 146 -10.18 1.57 6.06
C TYR A 146 -10.08 0.12 5.62
N ILE A 147 -10.77 -0.78 6.33
CA ILE A 147 -10.86 -2.20 5.94
C ILE A 147 -11.47 -2.30 4.55
N ASP A 148 -12.61 -1.63 4.33
CA ASP A 148 -13.27 -1.61 3.02
C ASP A 148 -12.40 -0.99 1.91
N MET A 149 -11.61 0.04 2.22
CA MET A 149 -10.64 0.60 1.26
C MET A 149 -9.54 -0.40 0.89
N LEU A 150 -8.99 -1.11 1.89
CA LEU A 150 -7.95 -2.11 1.67
C LEU A 150 -8.49 -3.31 0.90
N GLU A 151 -9.70 -3.77 1.20
CA GLU A 151 -10.39 -4.84 0.47
C GLU A 151 -10.64 -4.44 -0.98
N LYS A 152 -11.14 -3.23 -1.24
CA LYS A 152 -11.31 -2.75 -2.62
C LYS A 152 -10.00 -2.57 -3.38
N ALA A 153 -8.95 -2.13 -2.69
CA ALA A 153 -7.63 -2.03 -3.28
C ALA A 153 -7.08 -3.41 -3.65
N ARG A 154 -7.24 -4.40 -2.77
CA ARG A 154 -6.92 -5.81 -3.04
C ARG A 154 -7.71 -6.32 -4.23
N ASP A 155 -9.03 -6.14 -4.24
CA ASP A 155 -9.90 -6.66 -5.30
C ASP A 155 -9.58 -6.00 -6.65
N ALA A 156 -9.31 -4.69 -6.67
CA ALA A 156 -8.84 -4.00 -7.87
C ALA A 156 -7.50 -4.53 -8.37
N ALA A 157 -6.56 -4.85 -7.47
CA ALA A 157 -5.29 -5.46 -7.82
C ALA A 157 -5.44 -6.90 -8.33
N LEU A 158 -6.36 -7.68 -7.75
CA LEU A 158 -6.69 -9.03 -8.20
C LEU A 158 -7.33 -9.00 -9.59
N LEU A 159 -8.30 -8.11 -9.82
CA LEU A 159 -8.91 -7.90 -11.14
C LEU A 159 -7.89 -7.45 -12.19
N ALA A 160 -6.96 -6.55 -11.84
CA ALA A 160 -5.89 -6.14 -12.76
C ALA A 160 -4.91 -7.27 -13.11
N ASN A 161 -4.80 -8.27 -12.23
CA ASN A 161 -4.00 -9.48 -12.41
C ASN A 161 -4.83 -10.69 -12.87
N GLU A 162 -6.14 -10.52 -13.06
CA GLU A 162 -7.01 -11.59 -13.53
C GLU A 162 -6.55 -12.06 -14.91
N GLY A 163 -6.50 -13.38 -15.09
CA GLY A 163 -5.97 -13.96 -16.31
C GLY A 163 -4.44 -13.92 -16.44
N LYS A 164 -3.70 -13.54 -15.38
CA LYS A 164 -2.23 -13.52 -15.37
C LYS A 164 -1.63 -14.44 -14.30
N THR A 165 -0.52 -15.08 -14.63
CA THR A 165 0.30 -15.89 -13.72
C THR A 165 1.43 -15.01 -13.16
N LEU A 166 1.47 -14.89 -11.83
CA LEU A 166 2.52 -14.21 -11.08
C LEU A 166 3.66 -15.19 -10.80
N VAL A 167 4.90 -14.79 -11.08
CA VAL A 167 6.10 -15.61 -10.78
C VAL A 167 6.83 -14.96 -9.63
N TYR A 168 7.07 -15.67 -8.55
CA TYR A 168 7.83 -15.19 -7.41
C TYR A 168 9.22 -15.83 -7.39
N VAL A 169 10.23 -15.06 -7.02
CA VAL A 169 11.60 -15.55 -6.82
C VAL A 169 12.04 -15.29 -5.38
N PRO A 170 12.80 -16.22 -4.79
CA PRO A 170 13.30 -16.04 -3.44
C PRO A 170 14.33 -14.90 -3.41
N THR A 171 14.21 -14.06 -2.40
CA THR A 171 15.21 -13.08 -1.94
C THR A 171 15.76 -13.57 -0.60
N ILE A 172 16.77 -12.90 -0.05
CA ILE A 172 17.44 -13.30 1.21
C ILE A 172 16.45 -13.64 2.33
N ASN A 173 15.39 -12.85 2.50
CA ASN A 173 14.41 -13.01 3.59
C ASN A 173 12.95 -13.12 3.13
N ASP A 174 12.65 -12.99 1.83
CA ASP A 174 11.26 -12.90 1.36
C ASP A 174 11.11 -13.30 -0.13
N TRP A 175 9.88 -13.53 -0.58
CA TRP A 175 9.53 -13.76 -1.98
C TRP A 175 9.15 -12.47 -2.66
N ARG A 176 9.82 -12.14 -3.76
CA ARG A 176 9.49 -10.95 -4.57
C ARG A 176 8.92 -11.35 -5.91
N LEU A 177 8.00 -10.55 -6.43
CA LEU A 177 7.49 -10.71 -7.79
C LEU A 177 8.64 -10.56 -8.79
N PHE A 178 8.77 -11.51 -9.70
CA PHE A 178 9.77 -11.54 -10.75
C PHE A 178 9.16 -11.18 -12.10
N GLY A 179 9.71 -10.11 -12.70
CA GLY A 179 9.23 -9.61 -13.99
C GLY A 179 7.79 -9.11 -13.94
N HIS A 180 7.13 -9.14 -15.09
CA HIS A 180 5.73 -8.72 -15.23
C HIS A 180 4.79 -9.92 -15.13
N PRO A 181 3.57 -9.74 -14.60
CA PRO A 181 2.54 -10.77 -14.64
C PRO A 181 2.36 -11.30 -16.08
N ARG A 182 2.57 -12.60 -16.27
CA ARG A 182 2.50 -13.25 -17.60
C ARG A 182 1.06 -13.64 -17.88
N ARG A 183 0.60 -13.61 -19.14
CA ARG A 183 -0.73 -14.16 -19.46
C ARG A 183 -0.79 -15.64 -19.12
N LYS A 184 -1.92 -16.10 -18.58
CA LYS A 184 -2.17 -17.53 -18.35
C LYS A 184 -1.95 -18.30 -19.66
N ARG A 185 -1.12 -19.34 -19.61
CA ARG A 185 -0.90 -20.21 -20.76
C ARG A 185 -2.07 -21.19 -20.83
N PRO A 186 -2.83 -21.23 -21.94
CA PRO A 186 -3.96 -22.15 -22.01
C PRO A 186 -3.46 -23.59 -22.07
N LEU A 187 -4.14 -24.50 -21.36
CA LEU A 187 -3.71 -25.90 -21.22
C LEU A 187 -3.54 -26.61 -22.57
N ASN A 188 -4.42 -26.33 -23.52
CA ASN A 188 -4.38 -26.88 -24.89
C ASN A 188 -3.12 -26.48 -25.69
N SER A 189 -2.37 -25.47 -25.27
CA SER A 189 -1.10 -25.07 -25.90
C SER A 189 0.10 -25.93 -25.47
N VAL A 190 -0.10 -26.84 -24.51
CA VAL A 190 0.90 -27.79 -24.07
C VAL A 190 0.51 -29.16 -24.59
N ILE A 191 1.27 -29.66 -25.57
CA ILE A 191 1.04 -30.95 -26.19
C ILE A 191 1.97 -31.96 -25.52
N LEU A 192 1.38 -32.90 -24.77
CA LEU A 192 2.05 -34.05 -24.15
C LEU A 192 1.47 -35.34 -24.74
N ASP A 193 2.07 -36.48 -24.40
CA ASP A 193 1.49 -37.77 -24.77
C ASP A 193 0.07 -37.91 -24.20
N LYS A 194 -0.76 -38.63 -24.95
CA LYS A 194 -2.18 -38.78 -24.69
C LYS A 194 -2.44 -39.28 -23.26
N GLY A 195 -3.29 -38.57 -22.51
CA GLY A 195 -3.73 -38.95 -21.17
C GLY A 195 -2.85 -38.45 -20.03
N ILE A 196 -1.63 -37.97 -20.31
CA ILE A 196 -0.71 -37.48 -19.26
C ILE A 196 -1.23 -36.18 -18.65
N LEU A 197 -1.61 -35.23 -19.50
CA LEU A 197 -2.08 -33.91 -19.04
C LEU A 197 -3.42 -34.04 -18.32
N GLU A 198 -4.34 -34.85 -18.87
CA GLU A 198 -5.65 -35.12 -18.29
C GLU A 198 -5.54 -35.81 -16.93
N SER A 199 -4.67 -36.82 -16.81
CA SER A 199 -4.44 -37.49 -15.53
C SER A 199 -3.86 -36.55 -14.47
N LEU A 200 -2.98 -35.63 -14.86
CA LEU A 200 -2.39 -34.65 -13.95
C LEU A 200 -3.44 -33.63 -13.46
N ILE A 201 -4.26 -33.10 -14.37
CA ILE A 201 -5.33 -32.14 -14.02
C ILE A 201 -6.33 -32.79 -13.06
N ASN A 202 -6.81 -34.00 -13.39
CA ASN A 202 -7.78 -34.71 -12.57
C ASN A 202 -7.25 -34.97 -11.14
N ASP A 203 -5.98 -35.33 -11.01
CA ASP A 203 -5.35 -35.56 -9.71
C ASP A 203 -5.24 -34.27 -8.87
N VAL A 204 -4.90 -33.16 -9.53
CA VAL A 204 -4.82 -31.84 -8.90
C VAL A 204 -6.21 -31.37 -8.44
N GLU A 205 -7.23 -31.48 -9.30
CA GLU A 205 -8.61 -31.15 -8.95
C GLU A 205 -9.13 -32.01 -7.79
N HIS A 206 -8.85 -33.31 -7.81
CA HIS A 206 -9.22 -34.22 -6.74
C HIS A 206 -8.52 -33.86 -5.42
N PHE A 207 -7.25 -33.47 -5.47
CA PHE A 207 -6.53 -33.00 -4.29
C PHE A 207 -7.14 -31.70 -3.74
N LEU A 208 -7.39 -30.72 -4.60
CA LEU A 208 -7.93 -29.40 -4.22
C LEU A 208 -9.36 -29.46 -3.67
N SER A 209 -10.17 -30.40 -4.15
CA SER A 209 -11.57 -30.56 -3.73
C SER A 209 -11.75 -31.30 -2.41
N ASN A 210 -10.73 -32.00 -1.91
CA ASN A 210 -10.85 -32.89 -0.73
C ASN A 210 -9.95 -32.52 0.47
N PRO A 211 -9.90 -31.25 0.94
CA PRO A 211 -9.07 -30.90 2.10
C PRO A 211 -9.53 -31.61 3.39
N ALA A 212 -10.83 -31.81 3.58
CA ALA A 212 -11.41 -32.46 4.76
C ALA A 212 -10.87 -33.89 4.97
N TRP A 213 -10.72 -34.65 3.89
CA TRP A 213 -10.23 -36.04 3.95
C TRP A 213 -8.84 -36.14 4.60
N TYR A 214 -7.96 -35.18 4.33
CA TYR A 214 -6.61 -35.09 4.90
C TYR A 214 -6.65 -34.66 6.37
N ILE A 215 -7.46 -33.64 6.68
CA ILE A 215 -7.61 -33.08 8.03
C ILE A 215 -8.16 -34.14 8.98
N ASP A 216 -9.24 -34.84 8.59
CA ASP A 216 -9.90 -35.88 9.41
C ASP A 216 -8.97 -37.04 9.75
N ARG A 217 -7.95 -37.28 8.91
CA ARG A 217 -6.96 -38.35 9.08
C ARG A 217 -5.66 -37.86 9.73
N GLY A 218 -5.55 -36.57 10.05
CA GLY A 218 -4.33 -35.98 10.59
C GLY A 218 -3.14 -35.99 9.62
N ILE A 219 -3.39 -36.10 8.31
CA ILE A 219 -2.35 -36.14 7.28
C ILE A 219 -2.07 -34.70 6.82
N PRO A 220 -0.81 -34.23 6.76
CA PRO A 220 -0.50 -32.91 6.24
C PRO A 220 -1.04 -32.72 4.81
N TYR A 221 -1.80 -31.65 4.60
CA TYR A 221 -2.39 -31.30 3.30
C TYR A 221 -1.32 -30.76 2.34
N ARG A 222 -0.51 -31.66 1.77
CA ARG A 222 0.57 -31.38 0.82
C ARG A 222 0.64 -32.50 -0.21
N ARG A 223 0.91 -32.13 -1.47
CA ARG A 223 1.08 -33.07 -2.58
C ARG A 223 2.27 -32.64 -3.44
N GLY A 224 3.15 -33.60 -3.74
CA GLY A 224 4.34 -33.39 -4.56
C GLY A 224 4.22 -34.11 -5.89
N TYR A 225 4.66 -33.47 -6.97
CA TYR A 225 4.68 -34.03 -8.32
C TYR A 225 6.12 -34.05 -8.86
N LEU A 226 6.49 -35.14 -9.51
CA LEU A 226 7.79 -35.28 -10.18
C LEU A 226 7.58 -35.44 -11.69
N LEU A 227 7.90 -34.39 -12.45
CA LEU A 227 7.90 -34.42 -13.91
C LEU A 227 9.33 -34.66 -14.40
N TYR A 228 9.59 -35.78 -15.06
CA TYR A 228 10.91 -36.16 -15.55
C TYR A 228 10.92 -36.38 -17.07
N GLY A 229 12.10 -36.37 -17.68
CA GLY A 229 12.31 -36.57 -19.12
C GLY A 229 13.40 -35.66 -19.70
N PRO A 230 13.71 -35.77 -21.00
CA PRO A 230 14.76 -34.99 -21.66
C PRO A 230 14.58 -33.46 -21.53
N PRO A 231 15.65 -32.64 -21.56
CA PRO A 231 15.50 -31.19 -21.62
C PRO A 231 14.68 -30.77 -22.84
N GLY A 232 13.84 -29.75 -22.71
CA GLY A 232 12.96 -29.29 -23.79
C GLY A 232 11.64 -30.06 -23.96
N SER A 233 11.37 -31.09 -23.16
CA SER A 233 10.13 -31.91 -23.27
C SER A 233 8.83 -31.25 -22.75
N GLY A 234 8.79 -29.92 -22.60
CA GLY A 234 7.58 -29.21 -22.18
C GLY A 234 7.22 -29.22 -20.68
N LYS A 235 8.05 -29.78 -19.79
CA LYS A 235 7.80 -29.85 -18.33
C LYS A 235 7.44 -28.50 -17.69
N THR A 236 8.31 -27.49 -17.87
CA THR A 236 8.09 -26.14 -17.32
C THR A 236 6.86 -25.47 -17.95
N SER A 237 6.60 -25.74 -19.23
CA SER A 237 5.41 -25.25 -19.94
C SER A 237 4.13 -25.83 -19.35
N ALA A 238 4.12 -27.13 -19.02
CA ALA A 238 3.00 -27.82 -18.38
C ALA A 238 2.72 -27.24 -17.00
N ILE A 239 3.77 -27.05 -16.18
CA ILE A 239 3.64 -26.43 -14.84
C ILE A 239 3.07 -25.01 -14.94
N MET A 240 3.55 -24.20 -15.89
CA MET A 240 3.06 -22.83 -16.08
C MET A 240 1.60 -22.78 -16.55
N ALA A 241 1.17 -23.74 -17.37
CA ALA A 241 -0.22 -23.84 -17.80
C ALA A 241 -1.13 -24.33 -16.65
N LEU A 242 -0.67 -25.32 -15.89
CA LEU A 242 -1.38 -25.85 -14.72
C LEU A 242 -1.49 -24.80 -13.60
N ALA A 243 -0.49 -23.95 -13.39
CA ALA A 243 -0.56 -22.86 -12.41
C ALA A 243 -1.53 -21.73 -12.83
N GLY A 244 -1.91 -21.69 -14.11
CA GLY A 244 -2.91 -20.76 -14.63
C GLY A 244 -4.33 -21.34 -14.62
N PHE A 245 -4.47 -22.64 -14.43
CA PHE A 245 -5.76 -23.34 -14.32
C PHE A 245 -6.54 -22.79 -13.11
#